data_AF-A0A846P2K9-F1
#
_entry.id   AF-A0A846P2K9-F1
#
_cell.length_a   1.000
_cell.length_b   1.000
_cell.length_c   1.000
_cell.angle_alpha   90.00
_cell.angle_beta   90.00
_cell.angle_gamma   90.00
#
_symmetry.space_group_name_H-M   'P 1'
#
loop_
_entity.id
_entity.type
_entity.pdbx_description
1 polymer ?
#
loop_
_entity_poly.entity_id
_entity_poly.type
_entity_poly.pdbx_seq_one_letter_code
_entity_poly.pdbx_strand_id
1 'polypeptide(L)'
;MDSAIRAVAVLCFGELGKVVNIQSHQFLPWILDKNVVLELDALSEVEKTFFIELLLLWIHHHRLQEPDREKLKHVILIEEAHHILLRKKQEIEGTETVVDTLIREIRELGEGIVVIDQHPSLVSRPALGNTYTTICLNLKEATDVRAASDAMLLKDDQREYLGHLPVGQGIVKLQDRWTRPFLVDFPR
;
A
#
# COMPACT_ATOMS: atom_id res chain seq x y z
N MET A 1 -17.90 -3.17 30.80
CA MET A 1 -18.90 -3.60 29.80
C MET A 1 -19.22 -2.48 28.82
N ASP A 2 -19.29 -1.22 29.26
CA ASP A 2 -19.60 -0.05 28.41
C ASP A 2 -18.58 0.30 27.32
N SER A 3 -17.30 -0.10 27.43
CA SER A 3 -16.28 0.23 26.42
C SER A 3 -16.45 -0.58 25.13
N ALA A 4 -16.65 -1.89 25.23
CA ALA A 4 -16.86 -2.77 24.08
C ALA A 4 -18.15 -2.42 23.34
N ILE A 5 -19.24 -2.15 24.06
CA ILE A 5 -20.51 -1.75 23.47
C ILE A 5 -20.36 -0.42 22.72
N ARG A 6 -19.64 0.56 23.27
CA ARG A 6 -19.37 1.83 22.58
C ARG A 6 -18.52 1.64 21.33
N ALA A 7 -17.50 0.80 21.37
CA ALA A 7 -16.66 0.51 20.20
C ALA A 7 -17.48 -0.14 19.08
N VAL A 8 -18.32 -1.12 19.40
CA VAL A 8 -19.22 -1.76 18.43
C VAL A 8 -20.27 -0.77 17.93
N ALA A 9 -20.82 0.08 18.80
CA ALA A 9 -21.79 1.09 18.40
C ALA A 9 -21.24 2.06 17.35
N VAL A 10 -19.95 2.45 17.44
CA VAL A 10 -19.31 3.30 16.42
C VAL A 10 -19.35 2.64 15.03
N LEU A 11 -19.19 1.31 14.95
CA LEU A 11 -19.31 0.54 13.71
C LEU A 11 -20.76 0.42 13.20
N CYS A 12 -21.76 0.80 14.01
CA CYS A 12 -23.17 0.70 13.66
C CYS A 12 -23.78 1.99 13.14
N PHE A 13 -23.06 3.12 13.21
CA PHE A 13 -23.56 4.44 12.83
C PHE A 13 -22.68 5.11 11.77
N GLY A 14 -23.17 6.19 11.18
CA GLY A 14 -22.44 6.97 10.17
C GLY A 14 -22.30 6.27 8.82
N GLU A 15 -21.35 6.74 8.01
CA GLU A 15 -21.07 6.18 6.69
C GLU A 15 -20.41 4.79 6.81
N LEU A 16 -19.48 4.60 7.76
CA LEU A 16 -18.89 3.28 8.02
C LEU A 16 -19.95 2.24 8.37
N GLY A 17 -20.95 2.61 9.18
CA GLY A 17 -22.06 1.72 9.53
C GLY A 17 -22.85 1.21 8.32
N LYS A 18 -23.00 2.02 7.26
CA LYS A 18 -23.67 1.59 6.02
C LYS A 18 -22.82 0.60 5.22
N VAL A 19 -21.50 0.68 5.33
CA VAL A 19 -20.55 -0.20 4.65
C VAL A 19 -20.50 -1.57 5.33
N VAL A 20 -20.42 -1.61 6.66
CA VAL A 20 -20.20 -2.85 7.40
C VAL A 20 -21.50 -3.60 7.75
N ASN A 21 -22.63 -2.90 7.89
CA ASN A 21 -23.92 -3.53 8.27
C ASN A 21 -24.77 -3.87 7.04
N ILE A 22 -24.22 -4.67 6.14
CA ILE A 22 -24.92 -5.15 4.95
C ILE A 22 -25.44 -6.58 5.14
N GLN A 23 -26.62 -6.89 4.57
CA GLN A 23 -27.23 -8.22 4.71
C GLN A 23 -26.61 -9.28 3.77
N SER A 24 -25.92 -8.86 2.71
CA SER A 24 -25.32 -9.76 1.72
C SER A 24 -23.81 -9.58 1.66
N HIS A 25 -23.08 -10.69 1.82
CA HIS A 25 -21.60 -10.71 1.87
C HIS A 25 -20.97 -11.16 0.55
N GLN A 26 -21.74 -11.28 -0.53
CA GLN A 26 -21.23 -11.72 -1.83
C GLN A 26 -20.23 -10.74 -2.47
N PHE A 27 -20.15 -9.53 -1.92
CA PHE A 27 -19.24 -8.49 -2.38
C PHE A 27 -17.76 -8.90 -2.33
N LEU A 28 -17.30 -9.51 -1.23
CA LEU A 28 -15.85 -9.73 -1.01
C LEU A 28 -15.22 -10.77 -1.96
N PRO A 29 -15.83 -11.94 -2.22
CA PRO A 29 -15.32 -12.82 -3.26
C PRO A 29 -15.45 -12.21 -4.66
N TRP A 30 -16.52 -11.46 -4.91
CA TRP A 30 -16.78 -10.85 -6.21
C TRP A 30 -15.71 -9.82 -6.61
N ILE A 31 -15.21 -9.01 -5.66
CA ILE A 31 -14.15 -8.03 -5.97
C ILE A 31 -12.83 -8.69 -6.40
N LEU A 32 -12.56 -9.93 -5.97
CA LEU A 32 -11.32 -10.64 -6.32
C LEU A 32 -11.31 -11.16 -7.77
N ASP A 33 -12.48 -11.26 -8.40
CA ASP A 33 -12.67 -11.75 -9.77
C ASP A 33 -12.94 -10.62 -10.79
N LYS A 34 -12.82 -9.37 -10.38
CA LYS A 34 -13.17 -8.18 -11.17
C LYS A 34 -12.12 -7.08 -11.01
N ASN A 35 -12.08 -6.18 -11.99
CA ASN A 35 -11.38 -4.92 -11.84
C ASN A 35 -12.33 -3.95 -11.12
N VAL A 36 -12.01 -3.62 -9.87
CA VAL A 36 -12.87 -2.79 -9.01
C VAL A 36 -12.10 -1.58 -8.52
N VAL A 37 -12.75 -0.42 -8.56
CA VAL A 37 -12.28 0.81 -7.90
C VAL A 37 -13.19 1.04 -6.69
N LEU A 38 -12.58 1.16 -5.51
CA LEU A 38 -13.30 1.44 -4.27
C LEU A 38 -13.17 2.94 -3.96
N GLU A 39 -14.25 3.69 -4.18
CA GLU A 39 -14.34 5.09 -3.79
C GLU A 39 -14.67 5.18 -2.30
N LEU A 40 -13.76 5.77 -1.50
CA LEU A 40 -13.89 5.85 -0.05
C LEU A 40 -14.12 7.28 0.47
N ASP A 41 -14.47 8.21 -0.40
CA ASP A 41 -14.58 9.65 -0.10
C ASP A 41 -15.62 9.99 0.97
N ALA A 42 -16.63 9.13 1.15
CA ALA A 42 -17.65 9.30 2.18
C ALA A 42 -17.12 8.97 3.60
N LEU A 43 -15.99 8.27 3.71
CA LEU A 43 -15.39 7.87 4.98
C LEU A 43 -14.36 8.90 5.45
N SER A 44 -14.27 9.12 6.76
CA SER A 44 -13.15 9.86 7.35
C SER A 44 -11.83 9.09 7.23
N GLU A 45 -10.69 9.75 7.35
CA GLU A 45 -9.37 9.10 7.21
C GLU A 45 -9.16 7.91 8.15
N VAL A 46 -9.68 8.00 9.38
CA VAL A 46 -9.62 6.89 10.35
C VAL A 46 -10.48 5.72 9.89
N GLU A 47 -11.68 5.98 9.36
CA GLU A 47 -12.58 4.95 8.84
C GLU A 47 -12.03 4.32 7.56
N LYS A 48 -11.43 5.11 6.65
CA LYS A 48 -10.73 4.62 5.46
C LYS A 48 -9.60 3.67 5.83
N THR A 49 -8.72 4.11 6.74
CA THR A 49 -7.58 3.31 7.21
C THR A 49 -8.07 1.99 7.80
N PHE A 50 -9.05 2.05 8.71
CA PHE A 50 -9.63 0.86 9.32
C PHE A 50 -10.26 -0.09 8.29
N PHE A 51 -11.04 0.44 7.35
CA PHE A 51 -11.69 -0.37 6.32
C PHE A 51 -10.67 -1.06 5.41
N ILE A 52 -9.62 -0.35 4.99
CA ILE A 52 -8.58 -0.92 4.14
C ILE A 52 -7.76 -1.97 4.90
N GLU A 53 -7.39 -1.72 6.16
CA GLU A 53 -6.72 -2.72 7.01
C GLU A 53 -7.57 -4.00 7.14
N LEU A 54 -8.87 -3.86 7.39
CA LEU A 54 -9.81 -4.99 7.49
C LEU A 54 -9.92 -5.75 6.17
N LEU A 55 -10.00 -5.04 5.04
CA LEU A 55 -10.11 -5.64 3.71
C LEU A 55 -8.84 -6.43 3.35
N LEU A 56 -7.65 -5.84 3.56
CA LEU A 56 -6.38 -6.51 3.32
C LEU A 56 -6.23 -7.77 4.17
N LEU A 57 -6.63 -7.71 5.44
CA LEU A 57 -6.63 -8.86 6.33
C LEU A 57 -7.60 -9.96 5.86
N TRP A 58 -8.80 -9.59 5.40
CA TRP A 58 -9.75 -10.54 4.85
C TRP A 58 -9.21 -11.22 3.58
N ILE A 59 -8.64 -10.46 2.65
CA ILE A 59 -8.05 -10.99 1.41
C ILE A 59 -6.92 -11.96 1.74
N HIS A 60 -6.02 -11.58 2.64
CA HIS A 60 -4.93 -12.44 3.09
C HIS A 60 -5.45 -13.78 3.62
N HIS A 61 -6.39 -13.77 4.56
CA HIS A 61 -6.97 -15.00 5.11
C HIS A 61 -7.71 -15.83 4.06
N HIS A 62 -8.42 -15.18 3.13
CA HIS A 62 -9.11 -15.86 2.04
C HIS A 62 -8.11 -16.62 1.16
N ARG A 63 -7.03 -15.96 0.72
CA ARG A 63 -5.99 -16.57 -0.12
C ARG A 63 -5.15 -17.60 0.62
N LEU A 64 -4.97 -17.46 1.93
CA LEU A 64 -4.29 -18.44 2.76
C LEU A 64 -5.00 -19.81 2.73
N GLN A 65 -6.31 -19.85 2.53
CA GLN A 65 -7.08 -21.10 2.45
C GLN A 65 -7.01 -21.78 1.07
N GLU A 66 -6.57 -21.06 0.03
CA GLU A 66 -6.44 -21.63 -1.32
C GLU A 66 -5.17 -22.50 -1.42
N PRO A 67 -5.17 -23.58 -2.22
CA PRO A 67 -4.01 -24.46 -2.36
C PRO A 67 -2.93 -23.87 -3.28
N ASP A 68 -3.31 -23.02 -4.23
CA ASP A 68 -2.39 -22.43 -5.19
C ASP A 68 -1.50 -21.39 -4.51
N ARG A 69 -0.18 -21.57 -4.61
CA ARG A 69 0.85 -20.67 -4.08
C ARG A 69 1.70 -20.09 -5.20
N GLU A 70 2.27 -18.91 -4.96
CA GLU A 70 3.24 -18.22 -5.82
C GLU A 70 2.79 -17.96 -7.28
N LYS A 71 1.50 -18.10 -7.57
CA LYS A 71 0.90 -17.77 -8.87
C LYS A 71 0.11 -16.49 -8.71
N LEU A 72 0.43 -15.46 -9.48
CA LEU A 72 -0.31 -14.19 -9.45
C LEU A 72 -1.77 -14.41 -9.83
N LYS A 73 -2.68 -13.96 -8.96
CA LYS A 73 -4.14 -14.06 -9.07
C LYS A 73 -4.77 -12.68 -9.16
N HIS A 74 -4.31 -11.74 -8.33
CA HIS A 74 -4.92 -10.43 -8.17
C HIS A 74 -3.86 -9.39 -7.77
N VAL A 75 -4.13 -8.12 -8.08
CA VAL A 75 -3.24 -6.99 -7.79
C VAL A 75 -4.04 -5.90 -7.09
N ILE A 76 -3.57 -5.48 -5.92
CA ILE A 76 -4.16 -4.43 -5.11
C ILE A 76 -3.37 -3.14 -5.34
N LEU A 77 -4.06 -2.07 -5.71
CA LEU A 77 -3.48 -0.74 -5.83
C LEU A 77 -3.92 0.09 -4.61
N ILE A 78 -2.97 0.65 -3.88
CA ILE A 78 -3.22 1.46 -2.69
C ILE A 78 -2.70 2.86 -2.96
N GLU A 79 -3.61 3.81 -3.13
CA GLU A 79 -3.28 5.24 -3.14
C GLU A 79 -3.13 5.78 -1.72
N GLU A 80 -2.29 6.81 -1.57
CA GLU A 80 -1.97 7.44 -0.28
C GLU A 80 -1.58 6.43 0.81
N ALA A 81 -0.78 5.44 0.40
CA ALA A 81 -0.48 4.26 1.20
C ALA A 81 0.21 4.59 2.54
N HIS A 82 0.82 5.77 2.70
CA HIS A 82 1.38 6.24 3.97
C HIS A 82 0.33 6.32 5.09
N HIS A 83 -0.97 6.43 4.79
CA HIS A 83 -2.02 6.36 5.80
C HIS A 83 -2.13 4.98 6.46
N ILE A 84 -1.85 3.91 5.71
CA ILE A 84 -1.96 2.52 6.17
C ILE A 84 -0.59 1.98 6.60
N LEU A 85 0.47 2.33 5.86
CA LEU A 85 1.84 1.89 6.06
C LEU A 85 2.67 2.95 6.79
N LEU A 86 2.11 3.50 7.86
CA LEU A 86 2.67 4.66 8.54
C LEU A 86 3.95 4.32 9.31
N ARG A 87 5.08 4.87 8.87
CA ARG A 87 6.38 4.70 9.54
C ARG A 87 6.38 5.15 11.00
N LYS A 88 5.68 6.24 11.31
CA LYS A 88 5.61 6.79 12.67
C LYS A 88 4.95 5.83 13.66
N LYS A 89 3.99 5.01 13.21
CA LYS A 89 3.34 3.98 14.04
C LYS A 89 4.36 2.94 14.51
N GLN A 90 5.27 2.51 13.61
CA GLN A 90 6.39 1.62 13.95
C GLN A 90 7.38 2.27 14.92
N GLU A 91 7.75 3.54 14.69
CA GLU A 91 8.72 4.25 15.52
C GLU A 91 8.22 4.49 16.96
N ILE A 92 6.91 4.60 17.16
CA ILE A 92 6.28 4.82 18.47
C ILE A 92 5.99 3.48 19.18
N GLU A 93 5.38 2.52 18.48
CA GLU A 93 4.92 1.26 19.08
C GLU A 93 6.03 0.20 19.15
N GLY A 94 7.12 0.38 18.40
CA GLY A 94 8.26 -0.56 18.34
C GLY A 94 7.91 -1.90 17.67
N THR A 95 6.69 -2.04 17.19
CA THR A 95 6.15 -3.23 16.55
C THR A 95 5.72 -2.93 15.12
N GLU A 96 5.97 -3.87 14.22
CA GLU A 96 5.46 -3.84 12.86
C GLU A 96 3.93 -3.87 12.86
N THR A 97 3.32 -3.18 11.90
CA THR A 97 1.86 -3.22 11.78
C THR A 97 1.43 -4.57 11.20
N VAL A 98 0.16 -4.94 11.43
CA VAL A 98 -0.42 -6.13 10.78
C VAL A 98 -0.22 -6.04 9.27
N VAL A 99 -0.47 -4.88 8.67
CA VAL A 99 -0.31 -4.68 7.23
C VAL A 99 1.12 -4.90 6.76
N ASP A 100 2.13 -4.42 7.49
CA ASP A 100 3.54 -4.70 7.15
C ASP A 100 3.84 -6.20 7.07
N THR A 101 3.21 -6.99 7.95
CA THR A 101 3.34 -8.44 7.95
C THR A 101 2.63 -9.05 6.74
N LEU A 102 1.40 -8.59 6.44
CA LEU A 102 0.64 -9.04 5.27
C LEU A 102 1.42 -8.80 3.96
N ILE A 103 2.05 -7.64 3.81
CA ILE A 103 2.83 -7.30 2.60
C ILE A 103 3.99 -8.27 2.35
N ARG A 104 4.62 -8.81 3.39
CA ARG A 104 5.74 -9.76 3.23
C ARG A 104 5.26 -11.12 2.71
N GLU A 105 4.09 -11.54 3.15
CA GLU A 105 3.53 -12.85 2.82
C GLU A 105 2.73 -12.83 1.51
N ILE A 106 2.33 -11.63 1.04
CA ILE A 106 1.35 -11.49 -0.04
C ILE A 106 1.78 -12.14 -1.36
N ARG A 107 3.08 -12.16 -1.63
CA ARG A 107 3.66 -12.82 -2.82
C ARG A 107 3.36 -14.32 -2.84
N GLU A 108 3.53 -15.01 -1.71
CA GLU A 108 3.27 -16.45 -1.62
C GLU A 108 1.79 -16.77 -1.84
N LEU A 109 0.91 -15.83 -1.48
CA LEU A 109 -0.53 -15.92 -1.62
C LEU A 109 -1.03 -15.65 -3.05
N GLY A 110 -0.13 -15.25 -3.95
CA GLY A 110 -0.49 -14.92 -5.33
C GLY A 110 -1.08 -13.53 -5.50
N GLU A 111 -0.82 -12.64 -4.57
CA GLU A 111 -1.33 -11.27 -4.57
C GLU A 111 -0.17 -10.30 -4.84
N GLY A 112 -0.38 -9.36 -5.74
CA GLY A 112 0.53 -8.24 -5.97
C GLY A 112 0.04 -7.00 -5.24
N ILE A 113 0.95 -6.18 -4.73
CA ILE A 113 0.61 -4.85 -4.18
C ILE A 113 1.38 -3.79 -4.96
N VAL A 114 0.67 -2.73 -5.34
CA VAL A 114 1.22 -1.48 -5.84
C VAL A 114 0.89 -0.37 -4.83
N VAL A 115 1.93 0.23 -4.27
CA VAL A 115 1.83 1.35 -3.34
C VAL A 115 2.10 2.64 -4.12
N ILE A 116 1.16 3.59 -4.06
CA ILE A 116 1.27 4.88 -4.72
C ILE A 116 1.29 5.96 -3.63
N ASP A 117 2.34 6.76 -3.60
CA ASP A 117 2.50 7.81 -2.60
C ASP A 117 3.30 9.00 -3.11
N GLN A 118 3.02 10.18 -2.55
CA GLN A 118 3.76 11.42 -2.79
C GLN A 118 4.93 11.59 -1.80
N HIS A 119 4.84 11.01 -0.61
CA HIS A 119 5.81 11.16 0.48
C HIS A 119 6.40 9.78 0.86
N PRO A 120 7.32 9.22 0.06
CA PRO A 120 7.96 7.94 0.36
C PRO A 120 8.64 7.92 1.73
N SER A 121 9.03 9.06 2.31
CA SER A 121 9.60 9.12 3.65
C SER A 121 8.63 8.75 4.77
N LEU A 122 7.31 8.85 4.54
CA LEU A 122 6.26 8.47 5.48
C LEU A 122 5.89 6.98 5.43
N VAL A 123 6.25 6.31 4.33
CA VAL A 123 6.00 4.88 4.14
C VAL A 123 6.95 4.04 4.99
N SER A 124 6.44 2.94 5.52
CA SER A 124 7.17 2.03 6.40
C SER A 124 8.41 1.44 5.71
N ARG A 125 9.46 1.17 6.50
CA ARG A 125 10.68 0.53 5.98
C ARG A 125 10.42 -0.87 5.44
N PRO A 126 9.60 -1.73 6.08
CA PRO A 126 9.20 -3.01 5.52
C PRO A 126 8.57 -2.89 4.15
N ALA A 127 7.64 -1.95 3.95
CA ALA A 127 6.98 -1.78 2.66
C ALA A 127 7.99 -1.39 1.57
N LEU A 128 8.81 -0.36 1.80
CA LEU A 128 9.83 0.06 0.84
C LEU A 128 10.84 -1.06 0.55
N GLY A 129 11.33 -1.75 1.58
CA GLY A 129 12.34 -2.81 1.44
C GLY A 129 11.84 -4.10 0.78
N ASN A 130 10.53 -4.36 0.80
CA ASN A 130 9.93 -5.55 0.16
C ASN A 130 9.35 -5.25 -1.23
N THR A 131 9.39 -4.00 -1.69
CA THR A 131 8.99 -3.66 -3.06
C THR A 131 10.03 -4.15 -4.08
N TYR A 132 9.59 -4.99 -5.02
CA TYR A 132 10.47 -5.51 -6.07
C TYR A 132 10.78 -4.47 -7.16
N THR A 133 9.81 -3.61 -7.46
CA THR A 133 9.91 -2.55 -8.46
C THR A 133 9.61 -1.22 -7.78
N THR A 134 10.51 -0.26 -7.96
CA THR A 134 10.30 1.13 -7.54
C THR A 134 10.25 2.00 -8.78
N ILE A 135 9.19 2.79 -8.90
CA ILE A 135 9.03 3.81 -9.93
C ILE A 135 8.98 5.15 -9.20
N CYS A 136 9.97 6.01 -9.45
CA CYS A 136 10.07 7.31 -8.82
C CYS A 136 9.91 8.40 -9.86
N LEU A 137 8.89 9.24 -9.69
CA LEU A 137 8.67 10.43 -10.49
C LEU A 137 9.41 11.62 -9.86
N ASN A 138 9.09 12.85 -10.27
CA ASN A 138 9.70 14.05 -9.72
C ASN A 138 9.45 14.17 -8.20
N LEU A 139 10.53 14.28 -7.40
CA LEU A 139 10.49 14.52 -5.96
C LEU A 139 11.25 15.79 -5.59
N LYS A 140 10.71 16.55 -4.63
CA LYS A 140 11.27 17.86 -4.21
C LYS A 140 11.78 17.88 -2.78
N GLU A 141 11.10 17.20 -1.86
CA GLU A 141 11.45 17.23 -0.44
C GLU A 141 12.72 16.41 -0.18
N ALA A 142 13.67 16.97 0.57
CA ALA A 142 14.97 16.33 0.79
C ALA A 142 14.88 14.99 1.55
N THR A 143 13.87 14.79 2.38
CA THR A 143 13.58 13.55 3.11
C THR A 143 13.05 12.47 2.17
N ASP A 144 12.11 12.82 1.29
CA ASP A 144 11.53 11.93 0.28
C ASP A 144 12.54 11.55 -0.79
N VAL A 145 13.32 12.52 -1.28
CA VAL A 145 14.43 12.27 -2.21
C VAL A 145 15.40 11.26 -1.61
N ARG A 146 15.74 11.39 -0.32
CA ARG A 146 16.60 10.39 0.36
C ARG A 146 15.94 9.04 0.46
N ALA A 147 14.70 8.96 0.93
CA ALA A 147 13.97 7.69 1.08
C ALA A 147 13.86 6.94 -0.26
N ALA A 148 13.47 7.63 -1.33
CA ALA A 148 13.40 7.06 -2.66
C ALA A 148 14.78 6.68 -3.21
N SER A 149 15.79 7.54 -3.01
CA SER A 149 17.16 7.24 -3.44
C SER A 149 17.71 5.98 -2.80
N ASP A 150 17.48 5.80 -1.50
CA ASP A 150 17.93 4.64 -0.74
C ASP A 150 17.19 3.37 -1.20
N ALA A 151 15.86 3.44 -1.41
CA ALA A 151 15.08 2.32 -1.95
C ALA A 151 15.53 1.89 -3.35
N MET A 152 16.00 2.84 -4.16
CA MET A 152 16.47 2.61 -5.53
C MET A 152 17.97 2.32 -5.64
N LEU A 153 18.71 2.39 -4.54
CA LEU A 153 20.17 2.24 -4.48
C LEU A 153 20.91 3.27 -5.36
N LEU A 154 20.43 4.52 -5.37
CA LEU A 154 21.09 5.63 -6.07
C LEU A 154 22.37 6.06 -5.33
N LYS A 155 23.39 6.42 -6.10
CA LYS A 155 24.59 7.08 -5.56
C LYS A 155 24.29 8.54 -5.18
N ASP A 156 25.13 9.13 -4.34
CA ASP A 156 24.96 10.51 -3.86
C ASP A 156 24.86 11.53 -5.02
N ASP A 157 25.69 11.37 -6.05
CA ASP A 157 25.70 12.19 -7.27
C ASP A 157 24.49 11.94 -8.19
N GLN A 158 23.72 10.88 -7.95
CA GLN A 158 22.54 10.55 -8.73
C GLN A 158 21.24 11.06 -8.09
N ARG A 159 21.27 11.42 -6.80
CA ARG A 159 20.06 11.83 -6.07
C ARG A 159 19.42 13.08 -6.66
N GLU A 160 20.24 14.01 -7.15
CA GLU A 160 19.75 15.27 -7.72
C GLU A 160 18.84 15.06 -8.94
N TYR A 161 19.01 13.97 -9.69
CA TYR A 161 18.18 13.70 -10.88
C TYR A 161 16.71 13.52 -10.54
N LEU A 162 16.36 13.02 -9.35
CA LEU A 162 14.96 12.86 -8.92
C LEU A 162 14.20 14.21 -8.88
N GLY A 163 14.89 15.32 -8.62
CA GLY A 163 14.28 16.66 -8.63
C GLY A 163 14.17 17.30 -10.02
N HIS A 164 14.83 16.73 -11.04
CA HIS A 164 14.92 17.31 -12.38
C HIS A 164 14.01 16.60 -13.40
N LEU A 165 13.30 15.53 -13.00
CA LEU A 165 12.43 14.77 -13.90
C LEU A 165 11.26 15.65 -14.38
N PRO A 166 11.07 15.84 -15.69
CA PRO A 166 9.88 16.49 -16.23
C PRO A 166 8.63 15.62 -16.04
N VAL A 167 7.44 16.22 -16.17
CA VAL A 167 6.17 15.50 -16.14
C VAL A 167 6.15 14.44 -17.23
N GLY A 168 5.80 13.21 -16.86
CA GLY A 168 5.81 12.05 -17.74
C GLY A 168 7.14 11.29 -17.76
N GLN A 169 8.15 11.69 -16.98
CA GLN A 169 9.37 10.91 -16.78
C GLN A 169 9.46 10.33 -15.37
N GLY A 170 10.11 9.16 -15.26
CA GLY A 170 10.45 8.56 -13.99
C GLY A 170 11.73 7.74 -14.07
N ILE A 171 12.37 7.55 -12.92
CA ILE A 171 13.45 6.58 -12.77
C ILE A 171 12.83 5.28 -12.24
N VAL A 172 13.20 4.16 -12.86
CA VAL A 172 12.71 2.83 -12.49
C VAL A 172 13.86 1.97 -12.01
N LYS A 173 13.63 1.21 -10.92
CA LYS A 173 14.56 0.21 -10.40
C LYS A 173 13.82 -1.10 -10.16
N LEU A 174 14.38 -2.21 -10.65
CA LEU A 174 13.94 -3.57 -10.31
C LEU A 174 15.03 -4.24 -9.47
N GLN A 175 14.69 -5.06 -8.48
CA GLN A 175 15.71 -5.65 -7.60
C GLN A 175 16.67 -6.62 -8.31
N ASP A 176 16.21 -7.36 -9.34
CA ASP A 176 17.00 -8.41 -9.99
C ASP A 176 17.24 -8.17 -11.50
N ARG A 177 16.17 -8.10 -12.31
CA ARG A 177 16.27 -8.00 -13.79
C ARG A 177 17.09 -6.80 -14.29
N TRP A 178 17.01 -5.67 -13.59
CA TRP A 178 17.73 -4.44 -13.92
C TRP A 178 18.48 -3.95 -12.68
N THR A 179 19.73 -4.38 -12.57
CA THR A 179 20.56 -4.11 -11.39
C THR A 179 20.90 -2.64 -11.20
N ARG A 180 20.75 -1.81 -12.24
CA ARG A 180 20.91 -0.35 -12.18
C ARG A 180 19.58 0.36 -12.48
N PRO A 181 19.29 1.49 -11.81
CA PRO A 181 18.17 2.33 -12.16
C PRO A 181 18.30 2.89 -13.57
N PHE A 182 17.17 3.09 -14.25
CA PHE A 182 17.11 3.63 -15.61
C PHE A 182 15.95 4.61 -15.76
N LEU A 183 16.12 5.57 -16.68
CA LEU A 183 15.10 6.56 -17.01
C LEU A 183 14.03 5.93 -17.92
N VAL A 184 12.77 6.28 -17.68
CA VAL A 184 11.61 5.86 -18.47
C VAL A 184 10.76 7.08 -18.82
N ASP A 185 10.31 7.14 -20.06
CA ASP A 185 9.26 8.05 -20.53
C ASP A 185 7.90 7.32 -20.50
N PHE A 186 6.92 7.90 -19.81
CA PHE A 186 5.56 7.42 -19.77
C PHE A 186 4.73 8.08 -20.88
N PRO A 187 3.90 7.31 -21.61
CA PRO A 187 3.02 7.87 -22.62
C PRO A 187 2.03 8.86 -21.99
N ARG A 188 1.64 9.87 -22.77
CA ARG A 188 0.60 10.84 -22.42
C ARG A 188 -0.79 10.31 -22.75
#